data_AF-A0A803TEE5-F1
#
_entry.id   AF-A0A803TEE5-F1
#
_cell.length_a   1.000
_cell.length_b   1.000
_cell.length_c   1.000
_cell.angle_alpha   90.00
_cell.angle_beta   90.00
_cell.angle_gamma   90.00
#
_symmetry.space_group_name_H-M   'P 1'
#
loop_
_entity.id
_entity.type
_entity.pdbx_description
1 polymer ?
#
loop_
_entity_poly.entity_id
_entity_poly.type
_entity_poly.pdbx_seq_one_letter_code
_entity_poly.pdbx_strand_id
1 'polypeptide(L)'
;MVCSPSHNFSGKTSSKERKLHSRTYTMITMVNILQLVRDHWGLTLVPIGFVVGCYFDRRNDEKLSLFRNKSKLYHRELKPGEEVTWR
;
A
#
# COMPACT_ATOMS: atom_id res chain seq x y z
N MET A 1 -24.55 -51.35 30.39
CA MET A 1 -23.14 -51.08 30.75
C MET A 1 -22.34 -51.43 29.50
N VAL A 2 -21.68 -50.51 28.80
CA VAL A 2 -20.57 -49.69 29.30
C VAL A 2 -20.54 -48.35 28.56
N CYS A 3 -20.37 -47.31 29.37
CA CYS A 3 -20.03 -45.90 29.16
C CYS A 3 -19.71 -45.38 27.75
N SER A 4 -20.35 -44.25 27.42
CA SER A 4 -19.74 -43.16 26.66
C SER A 4 -18.39 -42.76 27.27
N PRO A 5 -17.44 -42.34 26.43
CA PRO A 5 -16.62 -41.19 26.84
C PRO A 5 -16.82 -40.01 25.89
N SER A 6 -17.50 -38.98 26.41
CA SER A 6 -17.27 -37.60 26.03
C SER A 6 -15.78 -37.29 26.22
N HIS A 7 -15.07 -36.95 25.14
CA HIS A 7 -13.81 -36.21 25.27
C HIS A 7 -13.92 -34.90 24.49
N ASN A 8 -14.13 -33.86 25.27
CA ASN A 8 -14.02 -32.45 24.93
C ASN A 8 -12.71 -32.15 24.20
N PHE A 9 -12.76 -31.71 22.94
CA PHE A 9 -11.62 -31.02 22.31
C PHE A 9 -12.07 -30.05 21.19
N SER A 10 -13.14 -29.28 21.42
CA SER A 10 -13.56 -28.22 20.50
C SER A 10 -13.28 -26.86 21.13
N GLY A 11 -12.17 -26.23 20.76
CA GLY A 11 -11.86 -24.88 21.26
C GLY A 11 -10.56 -24.24 20.78
N LYS A 12 -9.63 -24.99 20.16
CA LYS A 12 -8.33 -24.44 19.72
C LYS A 12 -8.07 -24.50 18.20
N THR A 13 -9.09 -24.76 17.37
CA THR A 13 -8.93 -24.90 15.91
C THR A 13 -9.20 -23.60 15.13
N SER A 14 -10.01 -22.67 15.63
CA SER A 14 -10.43 -21.48 14.84
C SER A 14 -9.32 -20.44 14.59
N SER A 15 -8.37 -20.24 15.52
CA SER A 15 -7.32 -19.21 15.34
C SER A 15 -6.11 -19.67 14.52
N LYS A 16 -5.80 -20.98 14.51
CA LYS A 16 -4.69 -21.54 13.72
C LYS A 16 -5.08 -21.67 12.25
N GLU A 17 -6.31 -22.11 11.98
CA GLU A 17 -6.86 -22.19 10.62
C GLU A 17 -6.92 -20.81 9.95
N ARG A 18 -7.37 -19.75 10.64
CA ARG A 18 -7.35 -18.38 10.09
C ARG A 18 -5.94 -17.87 9.77
N LYS A 19 -4.94 -18.20 10.59
CA LYS A 19 -3.53 -17.84 10.31
C LYS A 19 -2.95 -18.66 9.16
N LEU A 20 -3.29 -19.94 9.03
CA LEU A 20 -2.86 -20.77 7.93
C LEU A 20 -3.52 -20.32 6.62
N HIS A 21 -4.82 -20.05 6.62
CA HIS A 21 -5.56 -19.52 5.48
C HIS A 21 -5.06 -18.13 5.04
N SER A 22 -4.72 -17.27 6.01
CA SER A 22 -4.11 -15.97 5.72
C SER A 22 -2.71 -16.13 5.11
N ARG A 23 -1.90 -17.08 5.61
CA ARG A 23 -0.56 -17.40 5.07
C ARG A 23 -0.61 -18.06 3.71
N THR A 24 -1.53 -18.98 3.47
CA THR A 24 -1.71 -19.59 2.15
C THR A 24 -2.24 -18.56 1.15
N TYR A 25 -3.18 -17.69 1.55
CA TYR A 25 -3.65 -16.60 0.70
C TYR A 25 -2.54 -15.61 0.32
N THR A 26 -1.64 -15.28 1.26
CA THR A 26 -0.46 -14.43 0.96
C THR A 26 0.52 -15.13 0.01
N MET A 27 0.75 -16.43 0.19
CA MET A 27 1.62 -17.20 -0.70
C MET A 27 1.03 -17.31 -2.12
N ILE A 28 -0.29 -17.55 -2.23
CA ILE A 28 -1.02 -17.64 -3.49
C ILE A 28 -1.03 -16.29 -4.24
N THR A 29 -1.19 -15.17 -3.53
CA THR A 29 -1.13 -13.83 -4.15
C THR A 29 0.27 -13.48 -4.64
N MET A 30 1.32 -13.79 -3.87
CA MET A 30 2.70 -13.56 -4.30
C MET A 30 3.05 -14.33 -5.59
N VAL A 31 2.67 -15.61 -5.68
CA VAL A 31 2.93 -16.39 -6.90
C VAL A 31 2.10 -15.90 -8.08
N ASN A 32 0.85 -15.46 -7.87
CA ASN A 32 0.01 -14.96 -8.96
C ASN A 32 0.52 -13.62 -9.53
N ILE A 33 1.01 -12.72 -8.66
CA ILE A 33 1.63 -11.46 -9.11
C ILE A 33 2.90 -11.76 -9.92
N LEU A 34 3.72 -12.71 -9.49
CA LEU A 34 4.92 -13.11 -10.22
C LEU A 34 4.60 -13.72 -11.59
N GLN A 35 3.55 -14.54 -11.69
CA GLN A 35 3.09 -15.08 -12.98
C GLN A 35 2.54 -13.96 -13.88
N LEU A 36 1.74 -13.03 -13.35
CA LEU A 36 1.22 -11.88 -14.11
C LEU A 36 2.34 -10.98 -14.65
N VAL A 37 3.39 -10.74 -13.86
CA VAL A 37 4.58 -10.00 -14.29
C VAL A 37 5.35 -10.77 -15.38
N ARG A 38 5.36 -12.10 -15.36
CA ARG A 38 6.04 -12.93 -16.36
C ARG A 38 5.26 -13.00 -17.68
N ASP A 39 3.96 -13.26 -17.61
CA ASP A 39 3.10 -13.47 -18.79
C ASP A 39 2.71 -12.15 -19.45
N HIS A 40 2.54 -11.09 -18.65
CA HIS A 40 2.07 -9.79 -19.12
C HIS A 40 2.89 -8.63 -18.54
N TRP A 41 4.21 -8.76 -18.69
CA TRP A 41 5.19 -7.78 -18.23
C TRP A 41 4.91 -6.37 -18.77
N GLY A 42 4.51 -6.24 -20.03
CA GLY A 42 4.23 -4.95 -20.67
C GLY A 42 3.12 -4.15 -19.97
N LEU A 43 1.98 -4.76 -19.66
CA LEU A 43 0.88 -4.06 -18.98
C LEU A 43 1.16 -3.84 -17.50
N THR A 44 1.95 -4.69 -16.86
CA THR A 44 2.26 -4.54 -15.44
C THR A 44 3.29 -3.42 -15.20
N LEU A 45 4.21 -3.19 -16.15
CA LEU A 45 5.21 -2.13 -16.04
C LEU A 45 4.63 -0.72 -16.20
N VAL A 46 3.56 -0.55 -16.98
CA VAL A 46 2.93 0.77 -17.19
C VAL A 46 2.37 1.38 -15.88
N PRO A 47 1.52 0.71 -15.09
CA PRO A 47 1.02 1.26 -13.84
C PRO A 47 2.11 1.39 -12.78
N ILE A 48 3.07 0.47 -12.72
CA ILE A 48 4.22 0.59 -11.81
C ILE A 48 5.06 1.81 -12.19
N GLY A 49 5.36 1.99 -13.46
CA GLY A 49 6.08 3.13 -14.00
C GLY A 49 5.35 4.44 -13.76
N PHE A 50 4.01 4.46 -13.87
CA PHE A 50 3.20 5.62 -13.55
C PHE A 50 3.28 6.01 -12.07
N VAL A 51 3.14 5.03 -11.16
CA VAL A 51 3.26 5.28 -9.71
C VAL A 51 4.65 5.80 -9.35
N VAL A 52 5.70 5.19 -9.93
CA VAL A 52 7.08 5.66 -9.74
C VAL A 52 7.25 7.06 -10.32
N GLY A 53 6.70 7.35 -11.50
CA GLY A 53 6.70 8.66 -12.13
C GLY A 53 6.07 9.73 -11.25
N CYS A 54 4.85 9.51 -10.77
CA CYS A 54 4.16 10.43 -9.86
C CYS A 54 4.91 10.61 -8.53
N TYR A 55 5.61 9.58 -8.04
CA TYR A 55 6.43 9.70 -6.85
C TYR A 55 7.66 10.60 -7.06
N PHE A 56 8.35 10.41 -8.18
CA PHE A 56 9.48 11.25 -8.55
C PHE A 56 9.05 12.69 -8.83
N ASP A 57 7.90 12.89 -9.48
CA ASP A 57 7.30 14.20 -9.73
C ASP A 57 7.05 14.95 -8.42
N ARG A 58 6.35 14.32 -7.47
CA ARG A 58 6.09 14.90 -6.15
C ARG A 58 7.37 15.24 -5.37
N ARG A 59 8.38 14.37 -5.45
CA ARG A 59 9.68 14.61 -4.80
C ARG A 59 10.46 15.76 -5.46
N ASN A 60 10.23 16.00 -6.74
CA ASN A 60 10.80 17.12 -7.47
C ASN A 60 10.08 18.43 -7.13
N ASP A 61 8.74 18.39 -7.06
CA ASP A 61 7.93 19.54 -6.64
C ASP A 61 8.26 20.02 -5.23
N GLU A 62 8.54 19.11 -4.29
CA GLU A 62 9.00 19.48 -2.94
C GLU A 62 10.30 20.30 -2.98
N LYS A 63 11.25 19.97 -3.87
CA LYS A 63 12.49 20.74 -4.03
C LYS A 63 12.24 22.10 -4.68
N LEU A 64 11.35 22.16 -5.66
CA LEU A 64 10.97 23.41 -6.35
C LEU A 64 10.10 24.31 -5.48
N SER A 65 9.39 23.74 -4.49
CA SER A 65 8.59 24.46 -3.52
C SER A 65 9.42 25.30 -2.53
N LEU A 66 10.74 25.11 -2.48
CA LEU A 66 11.63 25.96 -1.68
C LEU A 66 11.65 27.42 -2.15
N PHE A 67 11.30 27.67 -3.42
CA PHE A 67 11.13 29.03 -3.96
C PHE A 67 9.67 29.54 -3.87
N ARG A 68 8.77 28.76 -3.27
CA ARG A 68 7.37 29.12 -3.10
C ARG A 68 7.27 30.37 -2.22
N ASN A 69 6.44 31.32 -2.65
CA ASN A 69 6.27 32.62 -2.00
C ASN A 69 7.54 33.50 -1.89
N LYS A 70 8.59 33.24 -2.69
CA LYS A 70 9.77 34.12 -2.81
C LYS A 70 9.82 34.89 -4.13
N SER A 71 9.00 34.51 -5.11
CA SER A 71 8.95 35.19 -6.40
C SER A 71 8.28 36.56 -6.28
N LYS A 72 8.89 37.59 -6.86
CA LYS A 72 8.39 38.98 -6.83
C LYS A 72 6.96 39.14 -7.38
N LEU A 73 6.52 38.21 -8.23
CA LEU A 73 5.21 38.23 -8.88
C LEU A 73 4.08 37.65 -8.02
N TYR A 74 4.37 36.65 -7.18
CA TYR A 74 3.37 35.92 -6.39
C TYR A 74 3.60 36.03 -4.88
N HIS A 75 4.51 36.91 -4.45
CA HIS A 75 4.77 37.17 -3.03
C HIS A 75 3.54 37.79 -2.37
N ARG A 76 2.94 37.05 -1.43
CA ARG A 76 1.82 37.50 -0.60
C ARG A 76 2.07 37.17 0.86
N GLU A 77 1.56 38.02 1.76
CA GLU A 77 1.45 37.69 3.19
C GLU A 77 0.52 36.47 3.33
N LEU A 78 0.98 35.40 3.98
CA LEU A 78 0.15 34.20 4.19
C LEU A 78 -0.92 34.52 5.22
N LYS A 79 -2.16 34.11 4.93
CA LYS A 79 -3.27 34.23 5.89
C LYS A 79 -3.00 33.28 7.06
N PRO A 80 -3.29 33.66 8.32
CA PRO A 80 -3.04 32.80 9.46
C PRO A 80 -3.75 31.46 9.29
N GLY A 81 -2.98 30.37 9.24
CA GLY A 81 -3.46 29.00 9.02
C GLY A 81 -3.16 28.40 7.63
N GLU A 82 -2.61 29.17 6.68
CA GLU A 82 -2.13 28.65 5.39
C GLU A 82 -0.61 28.46 5.48
N GLU A 83 -0.12 27.24 5.26
CA GLU A 83 1.32 26.90 5.32
C GLU A 83 2.00 27.00 3.93
N VAL A 84 1.24 26.82 2.84
CA VAL A 84 1.72 26.82 1.46
C VAL A 84 0.67 27.38 0.50
N THR A 85 1.11 28.03 -0.58
CA THR A 85 0.21 28.63 -1.58
C THR A 85 -0.43 27.63 -2.55
N TRP A 86 0.13 26.44 -2.70
CA TRP A 86 -0.36 25.31 -3.51
C TRP A 86 0.34 24.03 -3.03
N ARG A 87 -0.17 22.83 -3.37
CA ARG A 87 0.42 21.54 -2.98
C ARG A 87 0.91 20.78 -4.18
#